data_AF-A0AAW4H7L8-F1
#
_entry.id   AF-A0AAW4H7L8-F1
#
_cell.length_a   1.000
_cell.length_b   1.000
_cell.length_c   1.000
_cell.angle_alpha   90.00
_cell.angle_beta   90.00
_cell.angle_gamma   90.00
#
_symmetry.space_group_name_H-M   'P 1'
#
loop_
_entity.id
_entity.type
_entity.pdbx_description
1 polymer ?
#
loop_
_entity_poly.entity_id
_entity_poly.type
_entity_poly.pdbx_seq_one_letter_code
_entity_poly.pdbx_strand_id
1 'polypeptide(L)'
;MYKKFRGFTLIELIVVIVLVAVLAVIAAPRFLSLQSDARRSVVEGLAGAVTNAAEMAYGKTSVEGMEELESYHVPNYGIVQYGYPSVSRGGMESFLQIDTGYHDLEREWVWAAHNNGSASDPDWWIITQSQWLADGNIVDFNKAIEESRCYVKYTAAMEPGADFAVETITDGC
;
A
#
# COMPACT_ATOMS: atom_id res chain seq x y z
N MET A 1 -22.29 -60.54 -16.65
CA MET A 1 -21.17 -60.46 -15.68
C MET A 1 -21.34 -59.20 -14.85
N TYR A 2 -21.94 -59.27 -13.65
CA TYR A 2 -22.20 -58.10 -12.80
C TYR A 2 -20.92 -57.72 -12.04
N LYS A 3 -20.34 -56.57 -12.40
CA LYS A 3 -19.15 -56.00 -11.75
C LYS A 3 -19.58 -55.55 -10.35
N LYS A 4 -19.06 -56.19 -9.29
CA LYS A 4 -19.27 -55.70 -7.91
C LYS A 4 -18.63 -54.31 -7.80
N PHE A 5 -19.44 -53.27 -7.63
CA PHE A 5 -18.96 -51.98 -7.16
C PHE A 5 -18.46 -52.16 -5.72
N ARG A 6 -17.15 -51.98 -5.48
CA ARG A 6 -16.63 -51.80 -4.12
C ARG A 6 -17.11 -50.42 -3.67
N GLY A 7 -18.24 -50.40 -2.96
CA GLY A 7 -18.74 -49.19 -2.32
C GLY A 7 -17.81 -48.74 -1.20
N PHE A 8 -17.76 -47.43 -0.97
CA PHE A 8 -17.04 -46.82 0.14
C PHE A 8 -17.70 -47.24 1.46
N THR A 9 -16.92 -47.59 2.47
CA THR A 9 -17.49 -47.95 3.78
C THR A 9 -17.87 -46.71 4.58
N LEU A 10 -18.92 -46.79 5.42
CA LEU A 10 -19.30 -45.69 6.30
C LEU A 10 -18.15 -45.31 7.24
N ILE A 11 -17.36 -46.29 7.69
CA ILE A 11 -16.22 -46.05 8.55
C ILE A 11 -15.09 -45.30 7.83
N GLU A 12 -14.79 -45.62 6.56
CA GLU A 12 -13.80 -44.85 5.78
C GLU A 12 -14.22 -43.38 5.66
N LEU A 13 -15.51 -43.11 5.45
CA LEU A 13 -15.99 -41.73 5.35
C LEU A 13 -15.85 -40.98 6.67
N ILE A 14 -16.21 -41.63 7.79
CA ILE A 14 -16.10 -41.04 9.13
C ILE A 14 -14.64 -40.77 9.49
N VAL A 15 -13.72 -41.69 9.20
CA VAL A 15 -12.30 -41.50 9.49
C VAL A 15 -11.75 -40.31 8.69
N VAL A 16 -12.11 -40.17 7.42
CA VAL A 16 -11.65 -39.04 6.58
C VAL A 16 -12.13 -37.69 7.11
N ILE A 17 -13.41 -37.56 7.47
CA ILE A 17 -13.92 -36.28 8.00
C ILE A 17 -13.27 -35.92 9.34
N VAL A 18 -13.01 -36.91 10.20
CA VAL A 18 -12.33 -36.69 11.48
C VAL A 18 -10.89 -36.24 11.26
N LEU A 19 -10.17 -36.87 10.32
CA LEU A 19 -8.81 -36.47 9.98
C LEU A 19 -8.75 -35.05 9.42
N VAL A 20 -9.65 -34.69 8.49
CA VAL A 20 -9.72 -33.33 7.94
C VAL A 20 -10.07 -32.31 9.04
N ALA A 21 -10.96 -32.65 9.97
CA ALA A 21 -11.31 -31.76 11.08
C ALA A 21 -10.10 -31.46 11.98
N VAL A 22 -9.28 -32.45 12.34
CA VAL A 22 -8.07 -32.23 13.15
C VAL A 22 -7.04 -31.38 12.40
N LEU A 23 -6.81 -31.66 11.12
CA LEU A 23 -5.88 -30.87 10.30
C LEU A 23 -6.32 -29.41 10.16
N ALA A 24 -7.63 -29.16 10.00
CA ALA A 24 -8.18 -27.82 9.88
C ALA A 24 -7.95 -26.97 11.14
N VAL A 25 -8.12 -27.56 12.34
CA VAL A 25 -7.94 -26.85 13.62
C VAL A 25 -6.48 -26.40 13.81
N ILE A 26 -5.51 -27.20 13.38
CA ILE A 26 -4.08 -26.85 13.50
C ILE A 26 -3.65 -25.85 12.41
N ALA A 27 -4.20 -25.97 11.20
CA ALA A 27 -3.82 -25.12 10.07
C ALA A 27 -4.40 -23.70 10.16
N ALA A 28 -5.62 -23.52 10.68
CA ALA A 28 -6.31 -22.24 10.74
C ALA A 28 -5.51 -21.09 11.41
N PRO A 29 -4.94 -21.24 12.63
CA PRO A 29 -4.21 -20.16 13.28
C PRO A 29 -2.93 -19.76 12.52
N ARG A 30 -2.24 -20.74 11.91
CA ARG A 30 -1.06 -20.48 11.08
C ARG A 30 -1.42 -19.78 9.78
N PHE A 31 -2.54 -20.15 9.15
CA PHE A 31 -2.99 -19.50 7.93
C PHE A 31 -3.36 -18.02 8.14
N LEU A 32 -3.90 -17.68 9.31
CA LEU A 32 -4.20 -16.28 9.67
C LEU A 32 -2.92 -15.46 9.89
N SER A 33 -1.92 -16.00 10.61
CA SER A 33 -0.66 -15.27 10.83
C SER A 33 0.13 -15.07 9.54
N LEU A 34 0.10 -16.04 8.61
CA LEU A 34 0.77 -15.90 7.33
C LEU A 34 0.15 -14.79 6.46
N GLN A 35 -1.16 -14.57 6.57
CA GLN A 35 -1.82 -13.47 5.85
C GLN A 35 -1.43 -12.10 6.42
N SER A 36 -1.36 -11.95 7.76
CA SER A 36 -0.89 -10.70 8.37
C SER A 36 0.56 -10.41 8.00
N ASP A 37 1.44 -11.42 8.08
CA ASP A 37 2.86 -11.28 7.73
C ASP A 37 3.05 -10.92 6.24
N ALA A 38 2.21 -11.50 5.36
CA ALA A 38 2.20 -11.16 3.94
C ALA A 38 1.79 -9.71 3.70
N ARG A 39 0.75 -9.21 4.40
CA ARG A 39 0.33 -7.80 4.29
C ARG A 39 1.43 -6.84 4.74
N ARG A 40 2.10 -7.16 5.85
CA ARG A 40 3.23 -6.37 6.36
C ARG A 40 4.36 -6.29 5.33
N SER A 41 4.73 -7.44 4.76
CA SER A 41 5.77 -7.53 3.73
C SER A 41 5.42 -6.70 2.48
N VAL A 42 4.13 -6.66 2.10
CA VAL A 42 3.64 -5.84 0.99
C VAL A 42 3.77 -4.34 1.29
N VAL A 43 3.39 -3.90 2.50
CA VAL A 43 3.54 -2.49 2.93
C VAL A 43 5.02 -2.08 3.00
N GLU A 44 5.89 -2.94 3.53
CA GLU A 44 7.34 -2.72 3.55
C GLU A 44 7.93 -2.63 2.14
N GLY A 45 7.52 -3.51 1.23
CA GLY A 45 7.92 -3.46 -0.17
C GLY A 45 7.47 -2.18 -0.87
N LEU A 46 6.24 -1.73 -0.59
CA LEU A 46 5.73 -0.46 -1.10
C LEU A 46 6.52 0.74 -0.57
N ALA A 47 6.86 0.76 0.73
CA ALA A 47 7.67 1.84 1.29
C ALA A 47 9.05 1.93 0.62
N GLY A 48 9.66 0.80 0.29
CA GLY A 48 10.86 0.77 -0.55
C GLY A 48 10.64 1.38 -1.93
N ALA A 49 9.52 1.07 -2.59
CA ALA A 49 9.17 1.67 -3.89
C ALA A 49 8.96 3.18 -3.80
N VAL A 50 8.26 3.67 -2.77
CA VAL A 50 8.05 5.11 -2.49
C VAL A 50 9.38 5.83 -2.26
N THR A 51 10.26 5.23 -1.46
CA THR A 51 11.60 5.79 -1.19
C THR A 51 12.42 5.89 -2.47
N ASN A 52 12.45 4.81 -3.26
CA ASN A 52 13.16 4.80 -4.55
C ASN A 52 12.59 5.84 -5.53
N ALA A 53 11.25 5.97 -5.60
CA ALA A 53 10.59 6.97 -6.43
C ALA A 53 10.99 8.40 -6.03
N ALA A 54 11.06 8.67 -4.72
CA ALA A 54 11.49 9.95 -4.18
C ALA A 54 12.96 10.26 -4.52
N GLU A 55 13.87 9.31 -4.30
CA GLU A 55 15.30 9.45 -4.62
C GLU A 55 15.54 9.63 -6.12
N MET A 56 14.80 8.91 -6.98
CA MET A 56 14.88 9.06 -8.43
C MET A 56 14.45 10.45 -8.89
N ALA A 57 13.35 10.98 -8.33
CA ALA A 57 12.89 12.33 -8.62
C ALA A 57 13.92 13.38 -8.20
N TYR A 58 14.52 13.22 -7.01
CA TYR A 58 15.57 14.12 -6.53
C TYR A 58 16.82 14.07 -7.41
N GLY A 59 17.27 12.89 -7.80
CA GLY A 59 18.39 12.74 -8.72
C GLY A 59 18.14 13.43 -10.07
N LYS A 60 16.90 13.36 -10.57
CA LYS A 60 16.49 14.00 -11.82
C LYS A 60 16.47 15.53 -11.70
N THR A 61 15.93 16.07 -10.62
CA THR A 61 15.81 17.51 -10.38
C THR A 61 17.15 18.15 -10.06
N SER A 62 18.03 17.45 -9.33
CA SER A 62 19.38 17.93 -9.02
C SER A 62 20.29 18.02 -10.25
N VAL A 63 20.16 17.09 -11.21
CA VAL A 63 20.85 17.20 -12.51
C VAL A 63 20.37 18.44 -13.29
N GLU A 64 19.11 18.83 -13.11
CA GLU A 64 18.51 19.99 -13.78
C GLU A 64 18.68 21.30 -12.98
N GLY A 65 19.20 21.23 -11.75
CA GLY A 65 19.39 22.38 -10.86
C GLY A 65 18.07 22.97 -10.35
N MET A 66 17.05 22.13 -10.19
CA MET A 66 15.67 22.53 -9.86
C MET A 66 15.19 21.99 -8.49
N GLU A 67 16.08 21.39 -7.71
CA GLU A 67 15.80 20.78 -6.41
C GLU A 67 15.42 21.78 -5.31
N GLU A 68 15.76 23.07 -5.47
CA GLU A 68 15.40 24.11 -4.50
C GLU A 68 14.04 24.77 -4.81
N LEU A 69 13.43 24.45 -5.95
CA LEU A 69 12.15 25.04 -6.33
C LEU A 69 11.00 24.41 -5.52
N GLU A 70 10.14 25.28 -4.99
CA GLU A 70 8.91 24.86 -4.28
C GLU A 70 8.02 23.97 -5.14
N SER A 71 7.95 24.24 -6.45
CA SER A 71 7.27 23.37 -7.38
C SER A 71 7.96 23.37 -8.74
N TYR A 72 8.15 22.18 -9.30
CA TYR A 72 8.64 22.01 -10.65
C TYR A 72 8.00 20.80 -11.32
N HIS A 73 7.71 20.90 -12.62
CA HIS A 73 7.18 19.79 -13.40
C HIS A 73 8.30 19.11 -14.19
N VAL A 74 8.68 17.91 -13.78
CA VAL A 74 9.68 17.09 -14.46
C VAL A 74 9.06 16.50 -15.74
N PRO A 75 9.59 16.82 -16.94
CA PRO A 75 9.01 16.32 -18.19
C PRO A 75 8.92 14.79 -18.25
N ASN A 76 7.74 14.28 -18.64
CA ASN A 76 7.40 12.85 -18.72
C ASN A 76 7.35 12.08 -17.38
N TYR A 77 7.47 12.78 -16.24
CA TYR A 77 7.32 12.18 -14.92
C TYR A 77 6.14 12.83 -14.20
N GLY A 78 6.40 13.85 -13.40
CA GLY A 78 5.40 14.44 -12.53
C GLY A 78 5.91 15.71 -11.85
N ILE A 79 5.09 16.19 -10.93
CA ILE A 79 5.33 17.39 -10.15
C ILE A 79 6.18 17.03 -8.94
N VAL A 80 7.26 17.77 -8.77
CA VAL A 80 8.12 17.73 -7.59
C VAL A 80 7.91 18.99 -6.74
N GLN A 81 8.28 18.88 -5.47
CA GLN A 81 8.34 19.91 -4.46
C GLN A 81 9.67 19.78 -3.74
N TYR A 82 10.50 20.81 -3.82
CA TYR A 82 11.88 20.82 -3.30
C TYR A 82 12.66 19.56 -3.71
N GLY A 83 12.59 19.22 -5.00
CA GLY A 83 13.31 18.11 -5.60
C GLY A 83 12.65 16.72 -5.47
N TYR A 84 11.77 16.52 -4.49
CA TYR A 84 11.07 15.25 -4.27
C TYR A 84 9.65 15.25 -4.85
N PRO A 85 9.00 14.11 -5.09
CA PRO A 85 7.64 14.08 -5.62
C PRO A 85 6.67 14.85 -4.72
N SER A 86 5.83 15.69 -5.30
CA SER A 86 4.79 16.38 -4.51
C SER A 86 3.71 15.39 -4.06
N VAL A 87 2.97 15.75 -3.02
CA VAL A 87 1.80 14.96 -2.56
C VAL A 87 0.54 15.22 -3.39
N SER A 88 0.59 16.22 -4.28
CA SER A 88 -0.54 16.62 -5.12
C SER A 88 -0.73 15.66 -6.29
N ARG A 89 -1.87 15.77 -6.97
CA ARG A 89 -2.13 14.98 -8.19
C ARG A 89 -1.13 15.33 -9.29
N GLY A 90 -0.56 14.31 -9.90
CA GLY A 90 0.57 14.37 -10.82
C GLY A 90 1.92 14.29 -10.12
N GLY A 91 1.97 14.08 -8.80
CA GLY A 91 3.17 13.99 -7.99
C GLY A 91 3.63 12.55 -7.78
N MET A 92 3.72 12.11 -6.53
CA MET A 92 4.22 10.79 -6.12
C MET A 92 3.64 9.62 -6.95
N GLU A 93 2.35 9.66 -7.28
CA GLU A 93 1.71 8.59 -8.04
C GLU A 93 2.27 8.43 -9.46
N SER A 94 2.75 9.52 -10.06
CA SER A 94 3.39 9.49 -11.38
C SER A 94 4.80 8.89 -11.34
N PHE A 95 5.46 8.89 -10.18
CA PHE A 95 6.80 8.32 -10.02
C PHE A 95 6.77 6.84 -9.61
N LEU A 96 5.72 6.39 -8.90
CA LEU A 96 5.60 5.01 -8.40
C LEU A 96 5.37 3.94 -9.47
N GLN A 97 4.84 4.30 -10.65
CA GLN A 97 4.59 3.38 -11.78
C GLN A 97 3.80 2.09 -11.42
N ILE A 98 2.93 2.15 -10.41
CA ILE A 98 1.99 1.08 -10.04
C ILE A 98 0.55 1.52 -10.30
N ASP A 99 -0.41 0.58 -10.30
CA ASP A 99 -1.83 0.91 -10.48
C ASP A 99 -2.39 1.61 -9.23
N THR A 100 -2.37 2.95 -9.26
CA THR A 100 -2.82 3.81 -8.17
C THR A 100 -4.01 4.68 -8.57
N GLY A 101 -4.83 5.05 -7.59
CA GLY A 101 -5.99 5.91 -7.76
C GLY A 101 -6.20 6.89 -6.61
N TYR A 102 -6.38 8.18 -6.94
CA TYR A 102 -6.78 9.18 -5.95
C TYR A 102 -8.24 8.97 -5.59
N HIS A 103 -8.52 8.53 -4.36
CA HIS A 103 -9.88 8.26 -3.88
C HIS A 103 -10.66 7.29 -4.79
N ASP A 104 -9.96 6.35 -5.42
CA ASP A 104 -10.51 5.44 -6.41
C ASP A 104 -10.23 3.98 -5.99
N LEU A 105 -11.28 3.32 -5.50
CA LEU A 105 -11.24 1.92 -5.04
C LEU A 105 -11.26 0.91 -6.20
N GLU A 106 -11.49 1.35 -7.45
CA GLU A 106 -11.42 0.47 -8.61
C GLU A 106 -9.97 0.12 -8.98
N ARG A 107 -9.00 0.87 -8.45
CA ARG A 107 -7.55 0.62 -8.62
C ARG A 107 -7.04 -0.37 -7.59
N GLU A 108 -5.90 -0.99 -7.87
CA GLU A 108 -5.23 -1.86 -6.90
C GLU A 108 -4.86 -1.10 -5.61
N TRP A 109 -4.29 0.09 -5.78
CA TRP A 109 -3.88 0.95 -4.69
C TRP A 109 -4.65 2.26 -4.65
N VAL A 110 -5.14 2.62 -3.48
CA VAL A 110 -5.85 3.87 -3.26
C VAL A 110 -5.00 4.77 -2.37
N TRP A 111 -4.98 6.05 -2.72
CA TRP A 111 -4.23 7.05 -1.96
C TRP A 111 -5.06 8.30 -1.69
N ALA A 112 -4.66 8.98 -0.63
CA ALA A 112 -5.16 10.28 -0.22
C ALA A 112 -3.97 11.16 0.20
N ALA A 113 -4.19 12.46 0.27
CA ALA A 113 -3.15 13.40 0.64
C ALA A 113 -3.71 14.54 1.48
N HIS A 114 -2.81 15.12 2.28
CA HIS A 114 -2.97 16.39 2.93
C HIS A 114 -2.00 17.38 2.30
N ASN A 115 -2.53 18.47 1.78
CA ASN A 115 -1.76 19.53 1.13
C ASN A 115 -2.17 20.87 1.72
N ASN A 116 -1.37 21.35 2.66
CA ASN A 116 -1.57 22.61 3.37
C ASN A 116 -0.44 23.62 3.11
N GLY A 117 0.66 23.18 2.47
CA GLY A 117 1.73 24.06 2.00
C GLY A 117 2.48 24.79 3.12
N SER A 118 2.52 24.23 4.33
CA SER A 118 3.17 24.85 5.48
C SER A 118 4.19 23.92 6.15
N ALA A 119 5.40 24.41 6.44
CA ALA A 119 6.39 23.65 7.20
C ALA A 119 5.93 23.27 8.63
N SER A 120 4.98 24.03 9.21
CA SER A 120 4.42 23.71 10.53
C SER A 120 3.39 22.58 10.50
N ASP A 121 2.82 22.30 9.32
CA ASP A 121 1.83 21.25 9.08
C ASP A 121 2.15 20.62 7.71
N PRO A 122 3.15 19.73 7.68
CA PRO A 122 3.79 19.32 6.45
C PRO A 122 2.84 18.53 5.57
N ASP A 123 3.08 18.65 4.26
CA ASP A 123 2.33 17.93 3.25
C ASP A 123 2.64 16.43 3.33
N TRP A 124 1.60 15.60 3.32
CA TRP A 124 1.76 14.16 3.35
C TRP A 124 0.82 13.45 2.40
N TRP A 125 1.22 12.25 2.01
CA TRP A 125 0.55 11.36 1.08
C TRP A 125 0.51 9.96 1.70
N ILE A 126 -0.65 9.33 1.73
CA ILE A 126 -0.83 7.99 2.27
C ILE A 126 -1.42 7.07 1.22
N ILE A 127 -0.97 5.81 1.23
CA ILE A 127 -1.40 4.79 0.26
C ILE A 127 -1.62 3.45 0.95
N THR A 128 -2.68 2.76 0.53
CA THR A 128 -3.00 1.40 0.97
C THR A 128 -3.62 0.61 -0.18
N GLN A 129 -3.75 -0.71 -0.03
CA GLN A 129 -4.49 -1.50 -1.02
C GLN A 129 -5.98 -1.24 -0.88
N SER A 130 -6.67 -1.05 -2.01
CA SER A 130 -8.11 -0.78 -2.03
C SER A 130 -8.93 -1.87 -1.33
N GLN A 131 -8.51 -3.13 -1.47
CA GLN A 131 -9.16 -4.29 -0.83
C GLN A 131 -9.05 -4.32 0.71
N TRP A 132 -8.23 -3.46 1.32
CA TRP A 132 -8.12 -3.37 2.79
C TRP A 132 -9.03 -2.31 3.38
N LEU A 133 -9.65 -1.46 2.56
CA LEU A 133 -10.65 -0.53 3.00
C LEU A 133 -12.02 -1.19 3.04
N ALA A 134 -12.84 -0.81 4.03
CA ALA A 134 -14.17 -1.40 4.22
C ALA A 134 -15.10 -1.03 3.04
N ASP A 135 -15.90 -2.01 2.59
CA ASP A 135 -16.93 -1.84 1.58
C ASP A 135 -18.00 -0.84 2.07
N GLY A 136 -17.89 0.41 1.65
CA GLY A 136 -18.79 1.49 2.04
C GLY A 136 -18.59 2.75 1.21
N ASN A 137 -19.52 3.69 1.30
CA ASN A 137 -19.36 5.01 0.69
C ASN A 137 -18.34 5.81 1.52
N ILE A 138 -17.06 5.70 1.16
CA ILE A 138 -15.97 6.43 1.82
C ILE A 138 -16.10 7.92 1.48
N VAL A 139 -16.45 8.72 2.48
CA VAL A 139 -16.56 10.19 2.34
C VAL A 139 -15.22 10.88 2.62
N ASP A 140 -14.38 10.26 3.45
CA ASP A 140 -13.05 10.76 3.83
C ASP A 140 -12.03 9.63 3.70
N PHE A 141 -11.26 9.66 2.61
CA PHE A 141 -10.25 8.66 2.33
C PHE A 141 -9.03 8.79 3.23
N ASN A 142 -8.69 9.99 3.71
CA ASN A 142 -7.59 10.16 4.64
C ASN A 142 -7.87 9.37 5.91
N LYS A 143 -9.05 9.62 6.50
CA LYS A 143 -9.51 8.91 7.68
C LYS A 143 -9.66 7.41 7.46
N ALA A 144 -10.24 6.98 6.34
CA ALA A 144 -10.44 5.55 6.05
C ALA A 144 -9.11 4.80 5.94
N ILE A 145 -8.10 5.39 5.30
CA ILE A 145 -6.77 4.80 5.18
C ILE A 145 -6.09 4.74 6.57
N GLU A 146 -6.18 5.81 7.36
CA GLU A 146 -5.63 5.81 8.73
C GLU A 146 -6.28 4.76 9.63
N GLU A 147 -7.60 4.60 9.55
CA GLU A 147 -8.37 3.59 10.30
C GLU A 147 -7.99 2.15 9.92
N SER A 148 -7.52 1.92 8.68
CA SER A 148 -7.02 0.61 8.26
C SER A 148 -5.76 0.19 9.02
N ARG A 149 -4.96 1.16 9.50
CA ARG A 149 -3.64 0.95 10.13
C ARG A 149 -2.70 0.02 9.34
N CYS A 150 -2.88 -0.07 8.04
CA CYS A 150 -2.08 -0.89 7.13
C CYS A 150 -1.79 -0.07 5.86
N TYR A 151 -0.83 0.85 5.94
CA TYR A 151 -0.55 1.82 4.87
C TYR A 151 0.89 2.35 4.94
N VAL A 152 1.32 3.00 3.86
CA VAL A 152 2.59 3.75 3.81
C VAL A 152 2.26 5.24 3.85
N LYS A 153 3.01 6.00 4.64
CA LYS A 153 2.95 7.45 4.69
C LYS A 153 4.23 8.04 4.13
N TYR A 154 4.09 8.97 3.20
CA TYR A 154 5.15 9.81 2.66
C TYR A 154 4.90 11.24 3.12
N THR A 155 5.90 11.87 3.73
CA THR A 155 5.88 13.29 4.09
C THR A 155 6.87 14.03 3.19
N ALA A 156 6.38 15.01 2.45
CA ALA A 156 7.20 15.75 1.49
C ALA A 156 8.13 16.74 2.19
N ALA A 157 9.24 17.09 1.53
CA ALA A 157 10.06 18.22 1.92
C ALA A 157 9.25 19.52 1.82
N MET A 158 9.36 20.39 2.83
CA MET A 158 8.60 21.64 2.92
C MET A 158 9.47 22.90 2.75
N GLU A 159 10.78 22.73 2.60
CA GLU A 159 11.74 23.81 2.40
C GLU A 159 12.97 23.30 1.62
N PRO A 160 13.74 24.19 0.97
CA PRO A 160 14.95 23.79 0.26
C PRO A 160 15.95 23.08 1.16
N GLY A 161 16.42 21.91 0.73
CA GLY A 161 17.39 21.11 1.49
C GLY A 161 16.80 20.32 2.66
N ALA A 162 15.49 20.35 2.88
CA ALA A 162 14.83 19.41 3.78
C ALA A 162 14.69 18.03 3.12
N ASP A 163 14.82 16.98 3.93
CA ASP A 163 14.60 15.60 3.50
C ASP A 163 13.11 15.24 3.55
N PHE A 164 12.71 14.28 2.71
CA PHE A 164 11.43 13.60 2.82
C PHE A 164 11.46 12.53 3.93
N ALA A 165 10.29 12.06 4.35
CA ALA A 165 10.17 10.92 5.26
C ALA A 165 9.19 9.88 4.72
N VAL A 166 9.52 8.60 4.91
CA VAL A 166 8.63 7.46 4.61
C VAL A 166 8.45 6.64 5.89
N GLU A 167 7.20 6.40 6.26
CA GLU A 167 6.83 5.64 7.44
C GLU A 167 5.88 4.50 7.03
N THR A 168 6.09 3.31 7.61
CA THR A 168 5.18 2.16 7.45
C THR A 168 4.30 2.02 8.68
N ILE A 169 2.99 1.95 8.47
CA ILE A 169 2.02 1.71 9.53
C ILE A 169 1.46 0.31 9.29
N THR A 170 1.80 -0.63 10.17
CA THR A 170 1.52 -2.06 9.97
C THR A 170 0.70 -2.72 11.08
N ASP A 171 0.19 -1.94 12.03
CA ASP A 171 -0.53 -2.48 13.19
C ASP A 171 -1.89 -3.11 12.86
N GLY A 172 -2.50 -2.69 11.74
CA GLY A 172 -3.73 -3.25 11.18
C GLY A 172 -3.49 -4.26 10.06
N CYS A 173 -2.23 -4.52 9.73
CA CYS A 173 -1.81 -5.67 8.94
C CYS A 173 -1.69 -6.90 9.87
#